data_AF-A0A535E0T3-F1
#
_entry.id   AF-A0A535E0T3-F1
#
_cell.length_a   1.000
_cell.length_b   1.000
_cell.length_c   1.000
_cell.angle_alpha   90.00
_cell.angle_beta   90.00
_cell.angle_gamma   90.00
#
_symmetry.space_group_name_H-M   'P 1'
#
loop_
_entity.id
_entity.type
_entity.pdbx_description
1 polymer ?
#
loop_
_entity_poly.entity_id
_entity_poly.type
_entity_poly.pdbx_seq_one_letter_code
_entity_poly.pdbx_strand_id
1 'polypeptide(L)'
;MPYAQRGYPRQGGSEFEVTFPADFICEALDQTRGWFYSLLAEGTILFGRNAYKNVICLGLVLDPKGRKASKSRGNVLDPNYLFDTFGADALRWFFYVNPVGENYRTGEPALQQVVRQFLLTLWNVYSFFVMYANIDGFAPGREAPVPLAERSVLDRWVLSRLSHLVETVDGALDRYDVNGAARPIQEFVEDLSNWYVRRSRRRFWKAKSDADKLAAHQTLYETLVTVARLLAPFTPFVSEAIHRNLAEGRSVHLADFPVADEGARDRALEEEMAQARAAVQAGLARRDEARIKVRQPLRSFTVTRELVPEVAAIVRDELNVKELRLGEEQALDTTITEELRIEGMARDAVRLVQELRKRSGLQVEDRIRLRYDGGPEWQRVFERYGDTIAAETLAVEVREGRAEDLDGDTEGGGLWIGLKRA
;
A
#
# COMPACT_ATOMS: atom_id res chain seq x y z
N MET A 1 -38.26 13.64 -6.35
CA MET A 1 -37.88 13.37 -7.76
C MET A 1 -39.06 12.74 -8.48
N PRO A 2 -39.60 13.44 -9.47
CA PRO A 2 -40.35 14.64 -9.17
C PRO A 2 -41.56 14.27 -8.28
N TYR A 3 -42.66 13.73 -8.82
CA TYR A 3 -43.90 13.41 -8.08
C TYR A 3 -44.68 12.22 -8.68
N ALA A 4 -44.56 11.98 -9.99
CA ALA A 4 -45.27 10.91 -10.71
C ALA A 4 -44.91 9.49 -10.24
N GLN A 5 -43.65 9.23 -9.87
CA GLN A 5 -43.22 7.92 -9.34
C GLN A 5 -43.96 7.51 -8.06
N ARG A 6 -44.52 8.48 -7.33
CA ARG A 6 -45.31 8.28 -6.10
C ARG A 6 -46.82 8.25 -6.37
N GLY A 7 -47.25 8.48 -7.61
CA GLY A 7 -48.67 8.61 -7.96
C GLY A 7 -49.31 9.94 -7.51
N TYR A 8 -48.51 10.95 -7.15
CA TYR A 8 -49.00 12.26 -6.73
C TYR A 8 -49.70 12.99 -7.89
N PRO A 9 -50.80 13.73 -7.64
CA PRO A 9 -51.40 14.04 -6.32
C PRO A 9 -52.41 13.00 -5.81
N ARG A 10 -52.66 11.92 -6.55
CA ARG A 10 -53.72 10.96 -6.21
C ARG A 10 -53.32 10.05 -5.04
N GLN A 11 -52.02 9.72 -4.94
CA GLN A 11 -51.43 8.84 -3.93
C GLN A 11 -50.04 9.34 -3.53
N GLY A 12 -49.49 8.83 -2.42
CA GLY A 12 -48.09 9.06 -2.04
C GLY A 12 -47.73 10.49 -1.63
N GLY A 13 -48.71 11.30 -1.22
CA GLY A 13 -48.48 12.71 -0.85
C GLY A 13 -47.49 12.90 0.30
N SER A 14 -47.61 12.13 1.39
CA SER A 14 -46.70 12.20 2.53
C SER A 14 -45.25 11.84 2.13
N GLU A 15 -45.06 10.82 1.30
CA GLU A 15 -43.72 10.44 0.82
C GLU A 15 -43.14 11.48 -0.13
N PHE A 16 -43.97 12.08 -0.99
CA PHE A 16 -43.53 13.16 -1.87
C PHE A 16 -43.02 14.36 -1.06
N GLU A 17 -43.75 14.81 -0.04
CA GLU A 17 -43.33 15.96 0.77
C GLU A 17 -42.02 15.73 1.54
N VAL A 18 -41.73 14.48 1.96
CA VAL A 18 -40.49 14.16 2.67
C VAL A 18 -39.31 13.94 1.72
N THR A 19 -39.55 13.49 0.48
CA THR A 19 -38.49 13.14 -0.49
C THR A 19 -38.28 14.19 -1.60
N PHE A 20 -39.03 15.28 -1.58
CA PHE A 20 -38.90 16.39 -2.53
C PHE A 20 -38.50 17.70 -1.81
N PRO A 21 -37.43 18.38 -2.25
CA PRO A 21 -36.55 18.06 -3.38
C PRO A 21 -35.58 16.90 -3.10
N ALA A 22 -35.06 16.27 -4.16
CA ALA A 22 -34.04 15.24 -4.02
C ALA A 22 -32.72 15.82 -3.49
N ASP A 23 -32.00 15.09 -2.63
CA ASP A 23 -30.74 15.59 -2.07
C ASP A 23 -29.59 15.59 -3.09
N PHE A 24 -29.54 14.59 -3.96
CA PHE A 24 -28.47 14.42 -4.95
C PHE A 24 -28.99 13.73 -6.22
N ILE A 25 -28.49 14.18 -7.38
CA ILE A 25 -28.64 13.49 -8.67
C ILE A 25 -27.29 13.46 -9.41
N CYS A 26 -27.09 12.47 -10.27
CA CYS A 26 -25.85 12.31 -11.02
C CYS A 26 -26.14 11.72 -12.38
N GLU A 27 -25.84 12.45 -13.45
CA GLU A 27 -25.98 11.99 -14.83
C GLU A 27 -24.90 12.59 -15.72
N ALA A 28 -24.80 12.11 -16.95
CA ALA A 28 -23.85 12.60 -17.94
C ALA A 28 -24.19 14.00 -18.49
N LEU A 29 -23.19 14.66 -19.07
CA LEU A 29 -23.24 16.02 -19.63
C LEU A 29 -24.40 16.27 -20.62
N ASP A 30 -24.84 15.24 -21.35
CA ASP A 30 -25.95 15.37 -22.29
C ASP A 30 -27.31 15.60 -21.60
N GLN A 31 -27.44 15.32 -20.30
CA GLN A 31 -28.65 15.59 -19.53
C GLN A 31 -28.83 17.06 -19.14
N THR A 32 -27.84 17.92 -19.33
CA THR A 32 -27.94 19.36 -19.02
C THR A 32 -29.05 20.07 -19.80
N ARG A 33 -29.30 19.66 -21.04
CA ARG A 33 -30.37 20.19 -21.90
C ARG A 33 -31.64 19.35 -21.90
N GLY A 34 -31.62 18.20 -21.24
CA GLY A 34 -32.73 17.27 -21.14
C GLY A 34 -33.22 17.20 -19.71
N TRP A 35 -32.92 16.09 -19.05
CA TRP A 35 -33.51 15.72 -17.78
C TRP A 35 -33.26 16.74 -16.65
N PHE A 36 -32.04 17.29 -16.53
CA PHE A 36 -31.75 18.29 -15.50
C PHE A 36 -32.60 19.55 -15.66
N TYR A 37 -32.78 20.00 -16.90
CA TYR A 37 -33.59 21.17 -17.23
C TYR A 37 -35.07 20.92 -16.98
N SER A 38 -35.61 19.80 -17.49
CA SER A 38 -37.03 19.48 -17.32
C SER A 38 -37.41 19.31 -15.86
N LEU A 39 -36.57 18.65 -15.04
CA LEU A 39 -36.79 18.54 -13.60
C LEU A 39 -36.85 19.91 -12.92
N LEU A 40 -35.92 20.81 -13.25
CA LEU A 40 -35.88 22.15 -12.65
C LEU A 40 -37.10 23.00 -13.08
N ALA A 41 -37.48 22.92 -14.36
CA ALA A 41 -38.64 23.62 -14.90
C ALA A 41 -39.94 23.13 -14.25
N GLU A 42 -40.17 21.81 -14.20
CA GLU A 42 -41.34 21.22 -13.55
C GLU A 42 -41.39 21.55 -12.05
N GLY A 43 -40.27 21.41 -11.34
CA GLY A 43 -40.15 21.76 -9.92
C GLY A 43 -40.58 23.21 -9.64
N THR A 44 -40.06 24.14 -10.46
CA THR A 44 -40.33 25.57 -10.31
C THR A 44 -41.77 25.91 -10.66
N ILE A 45 -42.29 25.41 -11.79
CA ILE A 45 -43.63 25.74 -12.28
C ILE A 45 -44.72 25.14 -11.40
N LEU A 46 -44.57 23.87 -10.99
CA LEU A 46 -45.62 23.15 -10.26
C LEU A 46 -45.55 23.36 -8.74
N PHE A 47 -44.35 23.58 -8.19
CA PHE A 47 -44.14 23.58 -6.74
C PHE A 47 -43.37 24.79 -6.22
N GLY A 48 -42.93 25.72 -7.07
CA GLY A 48 -42.22 26.94 -6.67
C GLY A 48 -40.85 26.70 -6.03
N ARG A 49 -40.23 25.53 -6.24
CA ARG A 49 -38.92 25.17 -5.66
C ARG A 49 -38.10 24.29 -6.59
N ASN A 50 -36.77 24.27 -6.40
CA ASN A 50 -35.85 23.41 -7.16
C ASN A 50 -36.23 21.93 -7.00
N ALA A 51 -35.92 21.08 -7.99
CA ALA A 51 -36.22 19.65 -7.92
C ALA A 51 -35.15 18.80 -7.22
N TYR A 52 -33.94 19.33 -7.09
CA TYR A 52 -32.79 18.69 -6.45
C TYR A 52 -31.90 19.74 -5.77
N LYS A 53 -31.14 19.32 -4.74
CA LYS A 53 -30.22 20.17 -3.98
C LYS A 53 -28.81 20.15 -4.55
N ASN A 54 -28.29 18.96 -4.86
CA ASN A 54 -26.94 18.75 -5.42
C ASN A 54 -27.01 18.00 -6.76
N VAL A 55 -26.12 18.33 -7.69
CA VAL A 55 -26.00 17.65 -8.99
C VAL A 55 -24.53 17.44 -9.35
N ILE A 56 -24.18 16.22 -9.74
CA ILE A 56 -22.92 15.93 -10.44
C ILE A 56 -23.20 15.68 -11.92
N CYS A 57 -22.39 16.31 -12.76
CA CYS A 57 -22.43 16.19 -14.20
C CYS A 57 -21.20 15.42 -14.68
N LEU A 58 -21.39 14.17 -15.12
CA LEU A 58 -20.32 13.27 -15.53
C LEU A 58 -19.90 13.53 -16.99
N GLY A 59 -18.64 13.22 -17.31
CA GLY A 59 -18.20 13.09 -18.69
C GLY A 59 -18.70 11.79 -19.33
N LEU A 60 -18.39 11.59 -20.61
CA LEU A 60 -18.82 10.42 -21.37
C LEU A 60 -17.78 9.30 -21.33
N VAL A 61 -18.25 8.05 -21.36
CA VAL A 61 -17.38 6.89 -21.55
C VAL A 61 -16.95 6.79 -23.03
N LEU A 62 -15.65 6.71 -23.25
CA LEU A 62 -15.01 6.61 -24.56
C LEU A 62 -14.30 5.26 -24.72
N ASP A 63 -14.16 4.83 -25.97
CA ASP A 63 -13.30 3.69 -26.32
C ASP A 63 -11.82 4.02 -26.05
N PRO A 64 -10.91 3.02 -26.07
CA PRO A 64 -9.48 3.25 -25.85
C PRO A 64 -8.82 4.21 -26.86
N LYS A 65 -9.47 4.48 -28.00
CA LYS A 65 -9.02 5.43 -29.04
C LYS A 65 -9.65 6.82 -28.86
N GLY A 66 -10.40 7.06 -27.77
CA GLY A 66 -11.05 8.33 -27.47
C GLY A 66 -12.33 8.61 -28.25
N ARG A 67 -12.93 7.60 -28.90
CA ARG A 67 -14.19 7.77 -29.63
C ARG A 67 -15.35 7.38 -28.75
N LYS A 68 -16.47 8.11 -28.85
CA LYS A 68 -17.73 7.75 -28.16
C LYS A 68 -18.09 6.30 -28.47
N ALA A 69 -18.35 5.52 -27.43
CA ALA A 69 -18.80 4.14 -27.55
C ALA A 69 -20.20 4.10 -28.20
N SER A 70 -20.38 3.35 -29.27
CA SER A 70 -21.69 3.14 -29.89
C SER A 70 -21.81 1.74 -30.49
N LYS A 71 -23.00 1.13 -30.38
CA LYS A 71 -23.27 -0.20 -30.94
C LYS A 71 -22.97 -0.24 -32.45
N SER A 72 -23.30 0.83 -33.17
CA SER A 72 -23.05 0.98 -34.61
C SER A 72 -21.56 0.96 -35.00
N ARG A 73 -20.65 1.32 -34.09
CA ARG A 73 -19.20 1.34 -34.32
C ARG A 73 -18.50 0.07 -33.82
N GLY A 74 -19.22 -0.83 -33.16
CA GLY A 74 -18.67 -2.07 -32.59
C GLY A 74 -17.60 -1.82 -31.51
N ASN A 75 -17.52 -0.62 -30.94
CA ASN A 75 -16.51 -0.22 -29.96
C ASN A 75 -17.07 -0.10 -28.54
N VAL A 76 -18.22 -0.74 -28.28
CA VAL A 76 -18.83 -0.80 -26.95
C VAL A 76 -18.11 -1.90 -26.16
N LEU A 77 -17.63 -1.54 -24.96
CA LEU A 77 -17.18 -2.53 -23.99
C LEU A 77 -18.42 -3.13 -23.33
N ASP A 78 -18.57 -4.45 -23.40
CA ASP A 78 -19.64 -5.16 -22.71
C ASP A 78 -19.38 -5.12 -21.19
N PRO A 79 -20.26 -4.49 -20.38
CA PRO A 79 -20.09 -4.44 -18.94
C PRO A 79 -19.96 -5.83 -18.30
N ASN A 80 -20.65 -6.85 -18.80
CA ASN A 80 -20.59 -8.20 -18.24
C ASN A 80 -19.19 -8.80 -18.40
N TYR A 81 -18.60 -8.67 -19.59
CA TYR A 81 -17.22 -9.07 -19.83
C TYR A 81 -16.24 -8.35 -18.87
N LEU A 82 -16.44 -7.06 -18.64
CA LEU A 82 -15.59 -6.30 -17.70
C LEU A 82 -15.77 -6.79 -16.26
N PHE A 83 -16.99 -7.10 -15.83
CA PHE A 83 -17.27 -7.63 -14.50
C PHE A 83 -16.66 -9.02 -14.31
N ASP A 84 -16.83 -9.92 -15.28
CA ASP A 84 -16.31 -11.28 -15.21
C ASP A 84 -14.77 -11.32 -15.24
N THR A 85 -14.14 -10.36 -15.93
CA THR A 85 -12.68 -10.32 -16.09
C THR A 85 -11.95 -9.55 -14.99
N PHE A 86 -12.47 -8.39 -14.57
CA PHE A 86 -11.79 -7.49 -13.63
C PHE A 86 -12.53 -7.30 -12.30
N GLY A 87 -13.80 -7.69 -12.22
CA GLY A 87 -14.68 -7.44 -11.07
C GLY A 87 -15.34 -6.06 -11.10
N ALA A 88 -16.53 -5.97 -10.50
CA ALA A 88 -17.29 -4.72 -10.42
C ALA A 88 -16.52 -3.61 -9.67
N ASP A 89 -15.76 -3.96 -8.63
CA ASP A 89 -14.99 -3.00 -7.84
C ASP A 89 -13.85 -2.35 -8.64
N ALA A 90 -13.23 -3.06 -9.59
CA ALA A 90 -12.22 -2.47 -10.46
C ALA A 90 -12.84 -1.39 -11.37
N LEU A 91 -14.03 -1.66 -11.92
CA LEU A 91 -14.75 -0.69 -12.75
C LEU A 91 -15.21 0.52 -11.93
N ARG A 92 -15.77 0.30 -10.73
CA ARG A 92 -16.17 1.38 -9.83
C ARG A 92 -14.99 2.25 -9.45
N TRP A 93 -13.90 1.63 -8.98
CA TRP A 93 -12.70 2.35 -8.57
C TRP A 93 -12.10 3.16 -9.73
N PHE A 94 -12.07 2.60 -10.94
CA PHE A 94 -11.64 3.32 -12.14
C PHE A 94 -12.39 4.66 -12.28
N PHE A 95 -13.71 4.69 -12.15
CA PHE A 95 -14.45 5.95 -12.26
C PHE A 95 -14.15 6.92 -11.11
N TYR A 96 -13.99 6.41 -9.88
CA TYR A 96 -13.79 7.26 -8.70
C TYR A 96 -12.41 7.92 -8.62
N VAL A 97 -11.37 7.33 -9.22
CA VAL A 97 -10.03 7.94 -9.25
C VAL A 97 -9.79 8.87 -10.44
N ASN A 98 -10.68 8.84 -11.44
CA ASN A 98 -10.64 9.71 -12.61
C ASN A 98 -11.48 10.98 -12.40
N PRO A 99 -11.01 12.16 -12.85
CA PRO A 99 -11.71 13.43 -12.62
C PRO A 99 -13.18 13.42 -13.06
N VAL A 100 -14.06 13.93 -12.20
CA VAL A 100 -15.47 14.15 -12.54
C VAL A 100 -15.60 15.21 -13.64
N GLY A 101 -16.52 14.99 -14.58
CA GLY A 101 -16.79 15.90 -15.72
C GLY A 101 -15.89 15.68 -16.95
N GLU A 102 -14.75 15.01 -16.78
CA GLU A 102 -13.89 14.60 -17.88
C GLU A 102 -14.37 13.31 -18.54
N ASN A 103 -14.06 13.14 -19.83
CA ASN A 103 -14.42 11.92 -20.53
C ASN A 103 -13.55 10.72 -20.10
N TYR A 104 -14.18 9.58 -19.84
CA TYR A 104 -13.53 8.38 -19.34
C TYR A 104 -13.09 7.46 -20.47
N ARG A 105 -11.78 7.48 -20.80
CA ARG A 105 -11.20 6.50 -21.74
C ARG A 105 -11.05 5.15 -21.06
N THR A 106 -12.00 4.27 -21.30
CA THR A 106 -12.10 2.98 -20.60
C THR A 106 -11.63 1.85 -21.51
N GLY A 107 -10.97 0.85 -20.92
CA GLY A 107 -10.50 -0.34 -21.63
C GLY A 107 -9.78 -1.30 -20.69
N GLU A 108 -9.51 -2.51 -21.17
CA GLU A 108 -8.83 -3.55 -20.41
C GLU A 108 -7.52 -3.09 -19.75
N PRO A 109 -6.61 -2.35 -20.44
CA PRO A 109 -5.36 -1.93 -19.81
C PRO A 109 -5.57 -1.02 -18.60
N ALA A 110 -6.57 -0.14 -18.66
CA ALA A 110 -6.88 0.79 -17.57
C ALA A 110 -7.46 0.06 -16.35
N LEU A 111 -8.36 -0.90 -16.56
CA LEU A 111 -8.91 -1.71 -15.47
C LEU A 111 -7.87 -2.67 -14.89
N GLN A 112 -7.02 -3.26 -15.74
CA GLN A 112 -5.91 -4.10 -15.28
C GLN A 112 -4.93 -3.31 -14.41
N GLN A 113 -4.69 -2.04 -14.73
CA GLN A 113 -3.89 -1.14 -13.91
C GLN A 113 -4.53 -0.93 -12.53
N VAL A 114 -5.84 -0.66 -12.47
CA VAL A 114 -6.58 -0.53 -11.19
C VAL A 114 -6.45 -1.78 -10.33
N VAL A 115 -6.66 -2.96 -10.93
CA VAL A 115 -6.52 -4.24 -10.22
C VAL A 115 -5.10 -4.39 -9.66
N ARG A 116 -4.08 -4.16 -10.49
CA ARG A 116 -2.67 -4.39 -10.11
C ARG A 116 -2.14 -3.38 -9.10
N GLN A 117 -2.47 -2.11 -9.26
CA GLN A 117 -1.89 -1.05 -8.43
C GLN A 117 -2.62 -0.90 -7.10
N PHE A 118 -3.93 -1.12 -7.07
CA PHE A 118 -4.74 -0.88 -5.88
C PHE A 118 -5.31 -2.15 -5.26
N LEU A 119 -6.19 -2.88 -5.98
CA LEU A 119 -6.93 -3.99 -5.38
C LEU A 119 -6.01 -5.13 -4.92
N LEU A 120 -5.03 -5.52 -5.74
CA LEU A 120 -4.06 -6.54 -5.35
C LEU A 120 -3.16 -6.07 -4.21
N THR A 121 -2.77 -4.79 -4.17
CA THR A 121 -1.96 -4.23 -3.08
C THR A 121 -2.71 -4.35 -1.75
N LEU A 122 -3.97 -3.91 -1.71
CA LEU A 122 -4.84 -4.05 -0.55
C LEU A 122 -5.03 -5.51 -0.14
N TRP A 123 -5.34 -6.36 -1.12
CA TRP A 123 -5.59 -7.79 -0.88
C TRP A 123 -4.34 -8.51 -0.35
N ASN A 124 -3.15 -8.14 -0.82
CA ASN A 124 -1.88 -8.69 -0.35
C ASN A 124 -1.58 -8.25 1.10
N VAL A 125 -1.87 -7.01 1.47
CA VAL A 125 -1.73 -6.54 2.85
C VAL A 125 -2.70 -7.29 3.78
N TYR A 126 -3.97 -7.42 3.36
CA TYR A 126 -4.98 -8.20 4.08
C TYR A 126 -4.56 -9.68 4.23
N SER A 127 -4.13 -10.32 3.15
CA SER A 127 -3.71 -11.72 3.16
C SER A 127 -2.48 -11.94 4.05
N PHE A 128 -1.53 -10.99 4.01
CA PHE A 128 -0.39 -10.97 4.93
C PHE A 128 -0.88 -10.95 6.38
N PHE A 129 -1.76 -10.01 6.73
CA PHE A 129 -2.29 -9.91 8.10
C PHE A 129 -2.97 -11.22 8.54
N VAL A 130 -3.91 -11.75 7.76
CA VAL A 130 -4.65 -12.98 8.10
C VAL A 130 -3.71 -14.16 8.31
N MET A 131 -2.70 -14.31 7.46
CA MET A 131 -1.73 -15.40 7.58
C MET A 131 -0.99 -15.37 8.92
N TYR A 132 -0.45 -14.22 9.31
CA TYR A 132 0.30 -14.08 10.55
C TYR A 132 -0.59 -14.07 11.79
N ALA A 133 -1.75 -13.40 11.72
CA ALA A 133 -2.74 -13.42 12.80
C ALA A 133 -3.18 -14.85 13.14
N ASN A 134 -3.40 -15.70 12.13
CA ASN A 134 -3.76 -17.10 12.35
C ASN A 134 -2.61 -17.93 12.95
N ILE A 135 -1.36 -17.70 12.52
CA ILE A 135 -0.18 -18.39 13.07
C ILE A 135 0.00 -18.03 14.55
N ASP A 136 -0.11 -16.75 14.88
CA ASP A 136 0.09 -16.24 16.24
C ASP A 136 -1.17 -16.36 17.11
N GLY A 137 -2.30 -16.83 16.57
CA GLY A 137 -3.57 -16.96 17.30
C GLY A 137 -4.16 -15.62 17.76
N PHE A 138 -3.86 -14.54 17.04
CA PHE A 138 -4.37 -13.20 17.32
C PHE A 138 -5.89 -13.16 17.18
N ALA A 139 -6.56 -12.58 18.17
CA ALA A 139 -8.00 -12.34 18.15
C ALA A 139 -8.29 -10.89 18.58
N PRO A 140 -9.09 -10.13 17.80
CA PRO A 140 -9.44 -8.76 18.16
C PRO A 140 -10.08 -8.68 19.55
N GLY A 141 -9.62 -7.73 20.38
CA GLY A 141 -10.16 -7.51 21.72
C GLY A 141 -9.80 -8.57 22.78
N ARG A 142 -9.02 -9.60 22.43
CA ARG A 142 -8.57 -10.62 23.39
C ARG A 142 -7.53 -10.08 24.37
N GLU A 143 -6.48 -9.44 23.85
CA GLU A 143 -5.50 -8.73 24.67
C GLU A 143 -5.83 -7.24 24.78
N ALA A 144 -5.39 -6.62 25.88
CA ALA A 144 -5.52 -5.18 26.05
C ALA A 144 -4.76 -4.41 24.94
N PRO A 145 -5.30 -3.29 24.45
CA PRO A 145 -4.59 -2.44 23.49
C PRO A 145 -3.24 -1.98 24.05
N VAL A 146 -2.17 -2.16 23.30
CA VAL A 146 -0.86 -1.59 23.63
C VAL A 146 -0.95 -0.07 23.50
N PRO A 147 -0.56 0.72 24.53
CA PRO A 147 -0.64 2.17 24.49
C PRO A 147 0.12 2.77 23.31
N LEU A 148 -0.44 3.80 22.67
CA LEU A 148 0.15 4.40 21.47
C LEU A 148 1.62 4.84 21.66
N ALA A 149 1.94 5.39 22.84
CA ALA A 149 3.29 5.83 23.19
C ALA A 149 4.32 4.69 23.32
N GLU A 150 3.86 3.45 23.55
CA GLU A 150 4.69 2.25 23.65
C GLU A 150 4.83 1.52 22.30
N ARG A 151 4.05 1.94 21.29
CA ARG A 151 4.14 1.36 19.94
C ARG A 151 5.33 1.92 19.16
N SER A 152 5.75 1.17 18.15
CA SER A 152 6.85 1.59 17.30
C SER A 152 6.53 2.89 16.56
N VAL A 153 7.57 3.62 16.15
CA VAL A 153 7.40 4.83 15.31
C VAL A 153 6.56 4.59 14.06
N LEU A 154 6.63 3.40 13.46
CA LEU A 154 5.85 3.04 12.28
C LEU A 154 4.37 2.82 12.58
N ASP A 155 4.05 2.29 13.78
CA ASP A 155 2.66 2.13 14.21
C ASP A 155 2.02 3.50 14.47
N ARG A 156 2.71 4.35 15.23
CA ARG A 156 2.28 5.72 15.51
C ARG A 156 2.05 6.50 14.22
N TRP A 157 3.01 6.39 13.29
CA TRP A 157 2.92 7.04 12.00
C TRP A 157 1.72 6.55 11.16
N VAL A 158 1.51 5.24 11.03
CA VAL A 158 0.41 4.73 10.19
C VAL A 158 -0.96 5.03 10.80
N LEU A 159 -1.10 5.03 12.13
CA LEU A 159 -2.34 5.38 12.84
C LEU A 159 -2.64 6.88 12.74
N SER A 160 -1.61 7.74 12.89
CA SER A 160 -1.76 9.17 12.62
C SER A 160 -2.28 9.41 11.20
N ARG A 161 -1.69 8.70 10.21
CA ARG A 161 -2.09 8.82 8.82
C ARG A 161 -3.49 8.27 8.55
N LEU A 162 -3.90 7.22 9.27
CA LEU A 162 -5.24 6.67 9.20
C LEU A 162 -6.27 7.68 9.73
N SER A 163 -6.01 8.32 10.87
CA SER A 163 -6.87 9.40 11.40
C SER A 163 -7.00 10.54 10.40
N HIS A 164 -5.89 10.99 9.80
CA HIS A 164 -5.94 12.00 8.72
C HIS A 164 -6.76 11.55 7.51
N LEU A 165 -6.59 10.29 7.10
CA LEU A 165 -7.32 9.73 5.96
C LEU A 165 -8.82 9.76 6.23
N VAL A 166 -9.26 9.36 7.43
CA VAL A 166 -10.67 9.40 7.83
C VAL A 166 -11.20 10.82 7.71
N GLU A 167 -10.53 11.81 8.31
CA GLU A 167 -10.91 13.23 8.23
C GLU A 167 -10.99 13.73 6.78
N THR A 168 -10.02 13.34 5.95
CA THR A 168 -9.93 13.77 4.55
C THR A 168 -11.07 13.18 3.72
N VAL A 169 -11.33 11.88 3.87
CA VAL A 169 -12.38 11.18 3.13
C VAL A 169 -13.76 11.66 3.55
N ASP A 170 -13.99 11.83 4.85
CA ASP A 170 -15.25 12.35 5.40
C ASP A 170 -15.56 13.74 4.82
N GLY A 171 -14.63 14.68 4.96
CA GLY A 171 -14.80 16.04 4.45
C GLY A 171 -14.89 16.12 2.92
N ALA A 172 -14.26 15.19 2.19
CA ALA A 172 -14.38 15.12 0.74
C ALA A 172 -15.77 14.62 0.31
N LEU A 173 -16.28 13.56 0.95
CA LEU A 173 -17.62 13.03 0.67
C LEU A 173 -18.73 14.02 1.02
N ASP A 174 -18.59 14.77 2.12
CA ASP A 174 -19.52 15.86 2.51
C ASP A 174 -19.67 16.94 1.42
N ARG A 175 -18.63 17.14 0.61
CA ARG A 175 -18.62 18.10 -0.50
C ARG A 175 -18.81 17.44 -1.87
N TYR A 176 -19.19 16.16 -1.91
CA TYR A 176 -19.30 15.36 -3.12
C TYR A 176 -18.00 15.29 -3.96
N ASP A 177 -16.84 15.49 -3.34
CA ASP A 177 -15.52 15.34 -3.97
C ASP A 177 -15.03 13.90 -3.90
N VAL A 178 -15.51 13.10 -4.84
CA VAL A 178 -15.17 11.68 -4.95
C VAL A 178 -13.67 11.47 -5.20
N ASN A 179 -13.02 12.34 -5.98
CA ASN A 179 -11.60 12.19 -6.29
C ASN A 179 -10.72 12.52 -5.07
N GLY A 180 -11.10 13.57 -4.33
CA GLY A 180 -10.49 13.95 -3.06
C GLY A 180 -10.69 12.91 -1.95
N ALA A 181 -11.67 12.01 -2.08
CA ALA A 181 -11.82 10.86 -1.20
C ALA A 181 -11.02 9.62 -1.68
N ALA A 182 -11.16 9.24 -2.95
CA ALA A 182 -10.63 7.98 -3.47
C ALA A 182 -9.10 7.96 -3.61
N ARG A 183 -8.49 9.07 -4.08
CA ARG A 183 -7.03 9.12 -4.30
C ARG A 183 -6.24 9.04 -2.99
N PRO A 184 -6.60 9.76 -1.91
CA PRO A 184 -5.92 9.61 -0.63
C PRO A 184 -5.99 8.18 -0.06
N ILE A 185 -7.10 7.46 -0.27
CA ILE A 185 -7.19 6.04 0.12
C ILE A 185 -6.18 5.20 -0.66
N GLN A 186 -6.06 5.42 -1.97
CA GLN A 186 -5.09 4.71 -2.80
C GLN A 186 -3.64 4.95 -2.33
N GLU A 187 -3.29 6.22 -2.09
CA GLU A 187 -1.97 6.62 -1.59
C GLU A 187 -1.67 6.01 -0.21
N PHE A 188 -2.66 6.01 0.69
CA PHE A 188 -2.52 5.40 2.00
C PHE A 188 -2.30 3.89 1.92
N VAL A 189 -3.04 3.17 1.07
CA VAL A 189 -2.85 1.72 0.89
C VAL A 189 -1.48 1.41 0.30
N GLU A 190 -0.96 2.25 -0.59
CA GLU A 190 0.40 2.13 -1.09
C GLU A 190 1.43 2.28 0.05
N ASP A 191 1.27 3.31 0.89
CA ASP A 191 2.13 3.53 2.06
C ASP A 191 2.02 2.41 3.10
N LEU A 192 0.82 1.90 3.33
CA LEU A 192 0.56 0.77 4.21
C LEU A 192 1.34 -0.46 3.74
N SER A 193 1.36 -0.73 2.44
CA SER A 193 2.10 -1.85 1.86
C SER A 193 3.62 -1.62 1.85
N ASN A 194 4.06 -0.53 1.22
CA ASN A 194 5.46 -0.30 0.85
C ASN A 194 6.30 0.24 2.00
N TRP A 195 5.71 0.92 2.97
CA TRP A 195 6.40 1.47 4.13
C TRP A 195 6.07 0.69 5.39
N TYR A 196 4.79 0.63 5.79
CA TYR A 196 4.45 -0.01 7.05
C TYR A 196 4.68 -1.52 7.03
N VAL A 197 3.96 -2.27 6.19
CA VAL A 197 4.03 -3.74 6.16
C VAL A 197 5.44 -4.20 5.79
N ARG A 198 6.05 -3.68 4.72
CA ARG A 198 7.39 -4.08 4.27
C ARG A 198 8.42 -3.96 5.39
N ARG A 199 8.44 -2.84 6.12
CA ARG A 199 9.40 -2.59 7.20
C ARG A 199 9.05 -3.33 8.48
N SER A 200 7.75 -3.55 8.74
CA SER A 200 7.27 -4.23 9.94
C SER A 200 7.27 -5.77 9.82
N ARG A 201 7.55 -6.37 8.65
CA ARG A 201 7.52 -7.85 8.47
C ARG A 201 8.24 -8.64 9.56
N ARG A 202 9.42 -8.16 10.00
CA ARG A 202 10.19 -8.85 11.06
C ARG A 202 9.45 -8.90 12.39
N ARG A 203 8.57 -7.94 12.68
CA ARG A 203 7.76 -7.87 13.90
C ARG A 203 6.63 -8.90 13.92
N PHE A 204 6.23 -9.43 12.75
CA PHE A 204 5.24 -10.51 12.65
C PHE A 204 5.89 -11.91 12.72
N TRP A 205 7.19 -12.06 12.46
CA TRP A 205 7.89 -13.36 12.44
C TRP A 205 8.90 -13.55 13.59
N LYS A 206 9.81 -12.59 13.79
CA LYS A 206 10.92 -12.61 14.77
C LYS A 206 10.85 -11.34 15.64
N ALA A 207 9.72 -11.15 16.33
CA ALA A 207 9.53 -10.00 17.19
C ALA A 207 10.56 -9.95 18.33
N LYS A 208 10.96 -8.74 18.73
CA LYS A 208 11.89 -8.54 19.86
C LYS A 208 11.24 -8.87 21.21
N SER A 209 9.91 -8.74 21.28
CA SER A 209 9.09 -9.06 22.44
C SER A 209 7.65 -9.36 21.99
N ASP A 210 6.89 -10.05 22.84
CA ASP A 210 5.47 -10.35 22.59
C ASP A 210 4.62 -9.07 22.50
N ALA A 211 4.98 -8.03 23.27
CA ALA A 211 4.29 -6.74 23.24
C ALA A 211 4.46 -6.01 21.90
N ASP A 212 5.66 -6.01 21.31
CA ASP A 212 5.92 -5.39 20.00
C ASP A 212 5.16 -6.12 18.87
N LYS A 213 5.14 -7.45 18.93
CA LYS A 213 4.35 -8.28 18.01
C LYS A 213 2.87 -7.97 18.11
N LEU A 214 2.35 -7.89 19.33
CA LEU A 214 0.95 -7.59 19.60
C LEU A 214 0.58 -6.19 19.08
N ALA A 215 1.41 -5.19 19.33
CA ALA A 215 1.20 -3.83 18.83
C ALA A 215 1.12 -3.78 17.29
N ALA A 216 1.97 -4.56 16.59
CA ALA A 216 1.94 -4.65 15.14
C ALA A 216 0.63 -5.27 14.60
N HIS A 217 0.13 -6.34 15.26
CA HIS A 217 -1.14 -6.97 14.92
C HIS A 217 -2.33 -6.05 15.17
N GLN A 218 -2.40 -5.44 16.36
CA GLN A 218 -3.46 -4.50 16.73
C GLN A 218 -3.53 -3.33 15.74
N THR A 219 -2.38 -2.74 15.41
CA THR A 219 -2.29 -1.61 14.47
C THR A 219 -2.74 -1.99 13.06
N LEU A 220 -2.28 -3.14 12.53
CA LEU A 220 -2.65 -3.56 11.18
C LEU A 220 -4.13 -3.98 11.09
N TYR A 221 -4.65 -4.61 12.14
CA TYR A 221 -6.07 -4.94 12.27
C TYR A 221 -6.95 -3.68 12.21
N GLU A 222 -6.67 -2.71 13.08
CA GLU A 222 -7.39 -1.45 13.18
C GLU A 222 -7.38 -0.69 11.84
N THR A 223 -6.22 -0.67 11.21
CA THR A 223 -6.03 -0.07 9.88
C THR A 223 -6.89 -0.74 8.81
N LEU A 224 -6.85 -2.08 8.72
CA LEU A 224 -7.60 -2.83 7.70
C LEU A 224 -9.11 -2.71 7.88
N VAL A 225 -9.60 -2.75 9.12
CA VAL A 225 -11.04 -2.58 9.42
C VAL A 225 -11.49 -1.17 9.04
N THR A 226 -10.72 -0.15 9.39
CA THR A 226 -11.05 1.25 9.08
C THR A 226 -10.99 1.51 7.58
N VAL A 227 -9.96 1.04 6.88
CA VAL A 227 -9.86 1.14 5.41
C VAL A 227 -11.02 0.42 4.72
N ALA A 228 -11.43 -0.75 5.21
CA ALA A 228 -12.59 -1.45 4.67
C ALA A 228 -13.88 -0.62 4.80
N ARG A 229 -14.09 0.07 5.95
CA ARG A 229 -15.24 0.98 6.13
C ARG A 229 -15.18 2.20 5.20
N LEU A 230 -14.02 2.84 5.07
CA LEU A 230 -13.83 3.95 4.14
C LEU A 230 -14.08 3.53 2.68
N LEU A 231 -13.73 2.29 2.33
CA LEU A 231 -13.90 1.74 0.99
C LEU A 231 -15.31 1.25 0.67
N ALA A 232 -16.17 1.04 1.66
CA ALA A 232 -17.50 0.46 1.45
C ALA A 232 -18.35 1.18 0.38
N PRO A 233 -18.37 2.53 0.31
CA PRO A 233 -19.09 3.26 -0.75
C PRO A 233 -18.48 3.08 -2.15
N PHE A 234 -17.18 2.75 -2.23
CA PHE A 234 -16.40 2.72 -3.47
C PHE A 234 -16.26 1.30 -4.04
N THR A 235 -15.81 0.36 -3.23
CA THR A 235 -15.52 -1.04 -3.58
C THR A 235 -16.31 -1.99 -2.66
N PRO A 236 -17.64 -2.06 -2.79
CA PRO A 236 -18.52 -2.72 -1.83
C PRO A 236 -18.29 -4.22 -1.67
N PHE A 237 -17.67 -4.91 -2.64
CA PHE A 237 -17.47 -6.36 -2.55
C PHE A 237 -16.16 -6.71 -1.84
N VAL A 238 -15.06 -6.04 -2.19
CA VAL A 238 -13.74 -6.22 -1.55
C VAL A 238 -13.78 -5.74 -0.10
N SER A 239 -14.38 -4.57 0.15
CA SER A 239 -14.56 -4.06 1.52
C SER A 239 -15.39 -4.99 2.39
N GLU A 240 -16.50 -5.53 1.87
CA GLU A 240 -17.34 -6.50 2.55
C GLU A 240 -16.57 -7.80 2.85
N ALA A 241 -15.81 -8.32 1.88
CA ALA A 241 -15.03 -9.54 2.08
C ALA A 241 -13.98 -9.38 3.20
N ILE A 242 -13.25 -8.27 3.20
CA ILE A 242 -12.25 -7.95 4.23
C ILE A 242 -12.94 -7.74 5.59
N HIS A 243 -13.93 -6.87 5.66
CA HIS A 243 -14.59 -6.51 6.92
C HIS A 243 -15.32 -7.70 7.54
N ARG A 244 -16.07 -8.49 6.74
CA ARG A 244 -16.78 -9.67 7.23
C ARG A 244 -15.83 -10.68 7.86
N ASN A 245 -14.65 -10.87 7.27
CA ASN A 245 -13.63 -11.75 7.83
C ASN A 245 -13.09 -11.22 9.17
N LEU A 246 -12.76 -9.92 9.23
CA LEU A 246 -12.11 -9.30 10.38
C LEU A 246 -13.06 -8.89 11.52
N ALA A 247 -14.36 -8.74 11.25
CA ALA A 247 -15.35 -8.20 12.18
C ALA A 247 -16.47 -9.20 12.54
N GLU A 248 -16.10 -10.48 12.66
CA GLU A 248 -16.98 -11.56 13.13
C GLU A 248 -18.25 -11.72 12.29
N GLY A 249 -18.13 -11.70 10.96
CA GLY A 249 -19.27 -11.94 10.07
C GLY A 249 -20.15 -10.71 9.78
N ARG A 250 -19.95 -9.60 10.48
CA ARG A 250 -20.75 -8.37 10.32
C ARG A 250 -20.44 -7.67 8.98
N SER A 251 -21.51 -7.26 8.29
CA SER A 251 -21.40 -6.51 7.04
C SER A 251 -20.85 -5.12 7.28
N VAL A 252 -19.97 -4.65 6.38
CA VAL A 252 -19.43 -3.29 6.42
C VAL A 252 -20.51 -2.25 6.11
N HIS A 253 -21.53 -2.63 5.32
CA HIS A 253 -22.61 -1.74 4.88
C HIS A 253 -23.62 -1.41 5.99
N LEU A 254 -23.47 -2.05 7.16
CA LEU A 254 -24.23 -1.76 8.38
C LEU A 254 -23.37 -1.13 9.47
N ALA A 255 -22.10 -0.86 9.19
CA ALA A 255 -21.20 -0.22 10.13
C ALA A 255 -21.35 1.31 10.07
N ASP A 256 -21.16 1.97 11.21
CA ASP A 256 -21.02 3.41 11.25
C ASP A 256 -19.77 3.85 10.45
N PHE A 257 -19.87 5.01 9.82
CA PHE A 257 -18.72 5.64 9.17
C PHE A 257 -17.63 5.90 10.22
N PRO A 258 -16.35 5.62 9.93
CA PRO A 258 -15.30 5.78 10.92
C PRO A 258 -15.13 7.25 11.31
N VAL A 259 -14.79 7.48 12.57
CA VAL A 259 -14.49 8.80 13.12
C VAL A 259 -12.98 8.92 13.31
N ALA A 260 -12.41 10.07 12.96
CA ALA A 260 -10.99 10.31 13.09
C ALA A 260 -10.57 10.31 14.57
N ASP A 261 -9.59 9.47 14.93
CA ASP A 261 -9.00 9.50 16.27
C ASP A 261 -8.01 10.67 16.38
N GLU A 262 -8.44 11.77 17.00
CA GLU A 262 -7.58 12.92 17.27
C GLU A 262 -6.40 12.58 18.19
N GLY A 263 -6.55 11.59 19.08
CA GLY A 263 -5.50 11.14 19.98
C GLY A 263 -4.36 10.41 19.27
N ALA A 264 -4.63 9.84 18.09
CA ALA A 264 -3.62 9.21 17.24
C ALA A 264 -2.90 10.20 16.31
N ARG A 265 -3.42 11.43 16.15
CA ARG A 265 -2.89 12.42 15.20
C ARG A 265 -1.55 13.00 15.67
N ASP A 266 -0.49 12.72 14.93
CA ASP A 266 0.85 13.28 15.12
C ASP A 266 1.35 13.91 13.80
N ARG A 267 1.00 15.19 13.62
CA ARG A 267 1.35 15.95 12.40
C ARG A 267 2.86 16.12 12.23
N ALA A 268 3.60 16.27 13.32
CA ALA A 268 5.04 16.43 13.28
C ALA A 268 5.71 15.14 12.77
N LEU A 269 5.28 13.97 13.28
CA LEU A 269 5.77 12.68 12.81
C LEU A 269 5.41 12.42 11.34
N GLU A 270 4.25 12.87 10.88
CA GLU A 270 3.87 12.73 9.47
C GLU A 270 4.73 13.56 8.53
N GLU A 271 4.95 14.83 8.85
CA GLU A 271 5.83 15.71 8.08
C GLU A 271 7.26 15.15 8.04
N GLU A 272 7.72 14.65 9.18
CA GLU A 272 9.05 14.08 9.31
C GLU A 272 9.20 12.79 8.50
N MET A 273 8.22 11.89 8.58
CA MET A 273 8.18 10.69 7.74
C MET A 273 8.04 11.03 6.26
N ALA A 274 7.28 12.06 5.88
CA ALA A 274 7.22 12.52 4.50
C ALA A 274 8.61 12.95 3.99
N GLN A 275 9.37 13.68 4.79
CA GLN A 275 10.73 14.09 4.44
C GLN A 275 11.72 12.92 4.42
N ALA A 276 11.61 12.00 5.37
CA ALA A 276 12.40 10.77 5.38
C ALA A 276 12.19 9.96 4.10
N ARG A 277 10.94 9.80 3.66
CA ARG A 277 10.63 9.09 2.41
C ARG A 277 11.14 9.83 1.18
N ALA A 278 11.00 11.16 1.14
CA ALA A 278 11.55 11.99 0.06
C ALA A 278 13.09 11.86 -0.01
N ALA A 279 13.77 11.89 1.14
CA ALA A 279 15.20 11.67 1.25
C ALA A 279 15.62 10.27 0.77
N VAL A 280 14.86 9.22 1.13
CA VAL A 280 15.10 7.86 0.66
C VAL A 280 14.94 7.76 -0.86
N GLN A 281 13.87 8.31 -1.43
CA GLN A 281 13.67 8.32 -2.89
C GLN A 281 14.82 9.04 -3.61
N ALA A 282 15.19 10.21 -3.12
CA ALA A 282 16.27 11.01 -3.69
C ALA A 282 17.65 10.35 -3.54
N GLY A 283 17.89 9.64 -2.43
CA GLY A 283 19.10 8.86 -2.22
C GLY A 283 19.15 7.62 -3.13
N LEU A 284 18.06 6.87 -3.26
CA LEU A 284 17.98 5.72 -4.17
C LEU A 284 18.16 6.12 -5.63
N ALA A 285 17.59 7.25 -6.07
CA ALA A 285 17.79 7.80 -7.40
C ALA A 285 19.29 8.08 -7.68
N ARG A 286 19.97 8.78 -6.75
CA ARG A 286 21.42 9.04 -6.87
C ARG A 286 22.27 7.76 -6.88
N ARG A 287 21.83 6.72 -6.17
CA ARG A 287 22.49 5.39 -6.21
C ARG A 287 22.36 4.75 -7.57
N ASP A 288 21.17 4.82 -8.17
CA ASP A 288 20.91 4.27 -9.50
C ASP A 288 21.73 5.01 -10.57
N GLU A 289 21.79 6.35 -10.50
CA GLU A 289 22.65 7.18 -11.35
C GLU A 289 24.13 6.81 -11.24
N ALA A 290 24.61 6.58 -10.01
CA ALA A 290 25.97 6.11 -9.75
C ALA A 290 26.18 4.61 -10.04
N ARG A 291 25.12 3.87 -10.42
CA ARG A 291 25.10 2.42 -10.63
C ARG A 291 25.56 1.60 -9.42
N ILE A 292 25.31 2.11 -8.22
CA ILE A 292 25.66 1.46 -6.95
C ILE A 292 24.45 0.70 -6.41
N LYS A 293 24.60 -0.63 -6.30
CA LYS A 293 23.52 -1.50 -5.83
C LYS A 293 23.19 -1.26 -4.36
N VAL A 294 21.91 -1.40 -3.98
CA VAL A 294 21.45 -1.04 -2.62
C VAL A 294 22.19 -1.76 -1.49
N ARG A 295 22.55 -3.02 -1.72
CA ARG A 295 23.30 -3.87 -0.80
C ARG A 295 24.74 -3.42 -0.52
N GLN A 296 25.37 -2.63 -1.40
CA GLN A 296 26.69 -2.06 -1.17
C GLN A 296 26.55 -0.96 -0.13
N PRO A 297 27.04 -1.14 1.12
CA PRO A 297 26.94 -0.09 2.11
C PRO A 297 27.73 1.14 1.66
N LEU A 298 27.18 2.31 1.95
CA LEU A 298 27.79 3.60 1.68
C LEU A 298 28.07 4.33 2.99
N ARG A 299 29.00 5.28 2.96
CA ARG A 299 29.44 5.97 4.18
C ARG A 299 28.32 6.82 4.76
N SER A 300 27.79 7.75 3.96
CA SER A 300 26.83 8.72 4.47
C SER A 300 25.85 9.20 3.41
N PHE A 301 24.69 9.65 3.88
CA PHE A 301 23.76 10.48 3.11
C PHE A 301 23.51 11.79 3.86
N THR A 302 23.54 12.91 3.14
CA THR A 302 23.24 14.22 3.69
C THR A 302 21.74 14.48 3.61
N VAL A 303 21.13 14.78 4.75
CA VAL A 303 19.75 15.25 4.89
C VAL A 303 19.74 16.77 5.13
N THR A 304 18.65 17.43 4.77
CA THR A 304 18.51 18.89 4.88
C THR A 304 17.95 19.37 6.22
N ARG A 305 17.51 18.43 7.06
CA ARG A 305 16.99 18.70 8.40
C ARG A 305 17.35 17.56 9.33
N GLU A 306 17.37 17.87 10.62
CA GLU A 306 17.50 16.86 11.64
C GLU A 306 16.21 16.02 11.72
N LEU A 307 16.40 14.72 11.92
CA LEU A 307 15.34 13.73 12.07
C LEU A 307 15.50 13.09 13.44
N VAL A 308 14.40 12.77 14.11
CA VAL A 308 14.38 12.01 15.34
C VAL A 308 15.08 10.66 15.13
N PRO A 309 15.76 10.12 16.15
CA PRO A 309 16.63 8.96 15.99
C PRO A 309 15.96 7.74 15.35
N GLU A 310 14.68 7.52 15.66
CA GLU A 310 13.90 6.40 15.11
C GLU A 310 13.67 6.56 13.60
N VAL A 311 13.30 7.76 13.13
CA VAL A 311 13.09 8.07 11.70
C VAL A 311 14.43 8.13 10.95
N ALA A 312 15.47 8.69 11.57
CA ALA A 312 16.83 8.67 11.03
C ALA A 312 17.33 7.23 10.79
N ALA A 313 17.02 6.29 11.69
CA ALA A 313 17.33 4.88 11.50
C ALA A 313 16.61 4.31 10.26
N ILE A 314 15.37 4.72 10.00
CA ILE A 314 14.63 4.31 8.80
C ILE A 314 15.39 4.70 7.53
N VAL A 315 15.77 5.97 7.43
CA VAL A 315 16.48 6.49 6.24
C VAL A 315 17.82 5.79 6.05
N ARG A 316 18.58 5.55 7.13
CA ARG A 316 19.85 4.83 7.06
C ARG A 316 19.70 3.41 6.55
N ASP A 317 18.72 2.68 7.05
CA ASP A 317 18.46 1.30 6.65
C ASP A 317 18.06 1.21 5.17
N GLU A 318 17.14 2.09 4.74
CA GLU A 318 16.63 2.12 3.37
C GLU A 318 17.71 2.50 2.36
N LEU A 319 18.55 3.48 2.70
CA LEU A 319 19.68 3.90 1.87
C LEU A 319 20.93 3.04 2.05
N ASN A 320 20.94 2.13 3.03
CA ASN A 320 22.10 1.34 3.44
C ASN A 320 23.36 2.21 3.63
N VAL A 321 23.24 3.28 4.41
CA VAL A 321 24.33 4.18 4.77
C VAL A 321 24.71 4.04 6.24
N LYS A 322 25.98 4.27 6.59
CA LYS A 322 26.44 4.17 7.98
C LYS A 322 25.94 5.32 8.85
N GLU A 323 25.90 6.53 8.30
CA GLU A 323 25.46 7.72 9.01
C GLU A 323 24.63 8.65 8.14
N LEU A 324 23.83 9.49 8.79
CA LEU A 324 23.24 10.66 8.15
C LEU A 324 24.01 11.89 8.59
N ARG A 325 24.22 12.82 7.66
CA ARG A 325 24.82 14.13 7.94
C ARG A 325 23.81 15.22 7.70
N LEU A 326 23.88 16.31 8.45
CA LEU A 326 23.10 17.51 8.18
C LEU A 326 23.87 18.39 7.20
N GLY A 327 23.18 18.93 6.19
CA GLY A 327 23.76 19.88 5.24
C GLY A 327 22.69 20.68 4.51
N GLU A 328 23.10 21.59 3.63
CA GLU A 328 22.18 22.48 2.91
C GLU A 328 21.41 21.75 1.81
N GLU A 329 22.01 20.73 1.21
CA GLU A 329 21.43 19.95 0.12
C GLU A 329 21.56 18.44 0.35
N GLN A 330 20.62 17.69 -0.24
CA GLN A 330 20.68 16.24 -0.20
C GLN A 330 21.82 15.72 -1.09
N ALA A 331 22.70 14.93 -0.51
CA ALA A 331 23.87 14.39 -1.19
C ALA A 331 24.18 12.97 -0.74
N LEU A 332 24.61 12.13 -1.67
CA LEU A 332 25.02 10.76 -1.38
C LEU A 332 26.55 10.66 -1.48
N ASP A 333 27.21 10.13 -0.45
CA ASP A 333 28.63 9.79 -0.55
C ASP A 333 28.79 8.49 -1.36
N THR A 334 29.28 8.64 -2.59
CA THR A 334 29.51 7.55 -3.54
C THR A 334 30.90 6.92 -3.40
N THR A 335 31.72 7.40 -2.46
CA THR A 335 33.08 6.89 -2.25
C THR A 335 33.02 5.53 -1.57
N ILE A 336 33.40 4.48 -2.30
CA ILE A 336 33.48 3.11 -1.75
C ILE A 336 34.90 2.87 -1.27
N THR A 337 35.11 3.00 0.04
CA THR A 337 36.36 2.59 0.71
C THR A 337 36.54 1.07 0.65
N GLU A 338 37.76 0.58 0.81
CA GLU A 338 38.06 -0.87 0.84
C GLU A 338 37.21 -1.61 1.90
N GLU A 339 37.01 -1.01 3.08
CA GLU A 339 36.20 -1.62 4.14
C GLU A 339 34.73 -1.79 3.74
N LEU A 340 34.14 -0.74 3.15
CA LEU A 340 32.77 -0.78 2.63
C LEU A 340 32.65 -1.77 1.47
N ARG A 341 33.66 -1.87 0.60
CA ARG A 341 33.69 -2.83 -0.49
C ARG A 341 33.66 -4.27 0.01
N ILE A 342 34.53 -4.60 0.98
CA ILE A 342 34.58 -5.94 1.61
C ILE A 342 33.24 -6.24 2.31
N GLU A 343 32.63 -5.28 3.00
CA GLU A 343 31.31 -5.46 3.61
C GLU A 343 30.22 -5.70 2.56
N GLY A 344 30.25 -4.96 1.44
CA GLY A 344 29.35 -5.17 0.31
C GLY A 344 29.47 -6.57 -0.28
N MET A 345 30.71 -7.06 -0.45
CA MET A 345 30.99 -8.42 -0.89
C MET A 345 30.49 -9.47 0.11
N ALA A 346 30.64 -9.24 1.42
CA ALA A 346 30.09 -10.14 2.45
C ALA A 346 28.56 -10.28 2.34
N ARG A 347 27.85 -9.17 2.10
CA ARG A 347 26.39 -9.19 1.89
C ARG A 347 26.00 -9.90 0.58
N ASP A 348 26.82 -9.75 -0.46
CA ASP A 348 26.65 -10.51 -1.69
C ASP A 348 26.86 -12.02 -1.45
N ALA A 349 27.85 -12.43 -0.66
CA ALA A 349 28.04 -13.82 -0.26
C ALA A 349 26.82 -14.37 0.50
N VAL A 350 26.26 -13.63 1.47
CA VAL A 350 25.03 -14.04 2.17
C VAL A 350 23.88 -14.26 1.20
N ARG A 351 23.66 -13.33 0.25
CA ARG A 351 22.61 -13.47 -0.78
C ARG A 351 22.80 -14.75 -1.59
N LEU A 352 24.02 -14.99 -2.07
CA LEU A 352 24.35 -16.17 -2.88
C LEU A 352 24.07 -17.46 -2.12
N VAL A 353 24.48 -17.54 -0.85
CA VAL A 353 24.20 -18.71 -0.01
C VAL A 353 22.69 -18.91 0.17
N GLN A 354 21.93 -17.85 0.42
CA GLN A 354 20.48 -17.94 0.61
C GLN A 354 19.73 -18.35 -0.68
N GLU A 355 20.17 -17.88 -1.84
CA GLU A 355 19.64 -18.30 -3.14
C GLU A 355 19.93 -19.77 -3.42
N LEU A 356 21.15 -20.23 -3.11
CA LEU A 356 21.53 -21.63 -3.21
C LEU A 356 20.73 -22.52 -2.25
N ARG A 357 20.52 -22.10 -0.99
CA ARG A 357 19.67 -22.81 -0.02
C ARG A 357 18.26 -23.02 -0.56
N LYS A 358 17.67 -21.98 -1.14
CA LYS A 358 16.33 -22.05 -1.73
C LYS A 358 16.28 -23.00 -2.93
N ARG A 359 17.29 -22.97 -3.80
CA ARG A 359 17.39 -23.86 -4.97
C ARG A 359 17.61 -25.31 -4.59
N SER A 360 18.38 -25.59 -3.53
CA SER A 360 18.57 -26.93 -2.98
C SER A 360 17.39 -27.41 -2.13
N GLY A 361 16.27 -26.68 -2.08
CA GLY A 361 15.04 -27.10 -1.39
C GLY A 361 15.15 -27.12 0.14
N LEU A 362 16.14 -26.46 0.72
CA LEU A 362 16.31 -26.38 2.17
C LEU A 362 15.21 -25.55 2.82
N GLN A 363 14.76 -26.00 3.99
CA GLN A 363 13.82 -25.25 4.80
C GLN A 363 14.50 -24.07 5.50
N VAL A 364 13.70 -23.09 5.93
CA VAL A 364 14.21 -21.86 6.55
C VAL A 364 15.04 -22.13 7.80
N GLU A 365 14.73 -23.20 8.53
CA GLU A 365 15.39 -23.58 9.79
C GLU A 365 16.59 -24.51 9.61
N ASP A 366 16.79 -25.06 8.41
CA ASP A 366 17.84 -26.04 8.17
C ASP A 366 19.23 -25.42 8.39
N ARG A 367 20.08 -26.13 9.13
CA ARG A 367 21.48 -25.75 9.30
C ARG A 367 22.33 -26.33 8.17
N ILE A 368 23.37 -25.60 7.78
CA ILE A 368 24.25 -25.99 6.66
C ILE A 368 25.72 -26.03 7.06
N ARG A 369 26.51 -26.83 6.34
CA ARG A 369 27.96 -26.69 6.27
C ARG A 369 28.29 -25.98 4.96
N LEU A 370 28.97 -24.85 5.07
CA LEU A 370 29.28 -23.95 3.96
C LEU A 370 30.74 -24.11 3.54
N ARG A 371 30.96 -24.25 2.24
CA ARG A 371 32.27 -24.19 1.61
C ARG A 371 32.33 -23.05 0.61
N TYR A 372 33.50 -22.43 0.51
CA TYR A 372 33.74 -21.39 -0.48
C TYR A 372 35.11 -21.55 -1.13
N ASP A 373 35.23 -21.08 -2.36
CA ASP A 373 36.50 -20.98 -3.08
C ASP A 373 36.48 -19.71 -3.94
N GLY A 374 37.50 -18.87 -3.82
CA GLY A 374 37.54 -17.58 -4.51
C GLY A 374 38.88 -16.89 -4.35
N GLY A 375 39.11 -15.85 -5.15
CA GLY A 375 40.38 -15.10 -5.13
C GLY A 375 40.69 -14.41 -3.79
N PRO A 376 41.86 -13.75 -3.67
CA PRO A 376 42.35 -13.15 -2.41
C PRO A 376 41.42 -12.12 -1.76
N GLU A 377 40.51 -11.52 -2.52
CA GLU A 377 39.50 -10.62 -1.99
C GLU A 377 38.41 -11.36 -1.21
N TRP A 378 37.98 -12.52 -1.70
CA TRP A 378 37.00 -13.36 -1.02
C TRP A 378 37.57 -13.98 0.24
N GLN A 379 38.85 -14.37 0.22
CA GLN A 379 39.55 -14.79 1.44
C GLN A 379 39.45 -13.72 2.54
N ARG A 380 39.78 -12.47 2.22
CA ARG A 380 39.65 -11.33 3.15
C ARG A 380 38.20 -11.09 3.62
N VAL A 381 37.21 -11.31 2.76
CA VAL A 381 35.78 -11.22 3.12
C VAL A 381 35.42 -12.27 4.15
N PHE A 382 35.76 -13.54 3.92
CA PHE A 382 35.43 -14.63 4.85
C PHE A 382 36.28 -14.59 6.12
N GLU A 383 37.51 -14.08 6.09
CA GLU A 383 38.31 -13.80 7.28
C GLU A 383 37.66 -12.74 8.17
N ARG A 384 37.18 -11.63 7.59
CA ARG A 384 36.62 -10.49 8.36
C ARG A 384 35.15 -10.68 8.73
N TYR A 385 34.35 -11.32 7.88
CA TYR A 385 32.89 -11.43 8.03
C TYR A 385 32.38 -12.88 8.09
N GLY A 386 33.27 -13.88 8.20
CA GLY A 386 32.90 -15.30 8.22
C GLY A 386 31.84 -15.64 9.26
N ASP A 387 32.00 -15.16 10.50
CA ASP A 387 31.03 -15.38 11.58
C ASP A 387 29.66 -14.74 11.27
N THR A 388 29.67 -13.54 10.67
CA THR A 388 28.44 -12.85 10.26
C THR A 388 27.73 -13.60 9.14
N ILE A 389 28.50 -14.04 8.13
CA ILE A 389 27.98 -14.86 7.02
C ILE A 389 27.40 -16.16 7.57
N ALA A 390 28.09 -16.82 8.50
CA ALA A 390 27.61 -18.05 9.12
C ALA A 390 26.29 -17.84 9.89
N ALA A 391 26.22 -16.80 10.72
CA ALA A 391 25.03 -16.47 11.49
C ALA A 391 23.82 -16.15 10.60
N GLU A 392 24.00 -15.30 9.58
CA GLU A 392 22.94 -14.90 8.65
C GLU A 392 22.49 -16.04 7.72
N THR A 393 23.30 -17.09 7.55
CA THR A 393 23.01 -18.22 6.66
C THR A 393 22.71 -19.53 7.39
N LEU A 394 22.65 -19.52 8.73
CA LEU A 394 22.53 -20.70 9.58
C LEU A 394 23.59 -21.76 9.29
N ALA A 395 24.81 -21.32 8.94
CA ALA A 395 25.94 -22.23 8.76
C ALA A 395 26.54 -22.58 10.12
N VAL A 396 26.70 -23.88 10.39
CA VAL A 396 27.42 -24.37 11.59
C VAL A 396 28.93 -24.38 11.38
N GLU A 397 29.36 -24.29 10.12
CA GLU A 397 30.75 -24.35 9.72
C GLU A 397 30.92 -23.64 8.38
N VAL A 398 31.98 -22.84 8.26
CA VAL A 398 32.42 -22.19 7.02
C VAL A 398 33.88 -22.54 6.79
N ARG A 399 34.21 -23.16 5.65
CA ARG A 399 35.60 -23.50 5.32
C ARG A 399 35.94 -23.20 3.87
N GLU A 400 37.19 -22.84 3.64
CA GLU A 400 37.73 -22.71 2.29
C GLU A 400 37.89 -24.09 1.61
N GLY A 401 37.79 -24.09 0.29
CA GLY A 401 38.05 -25.22 -0.59
C GLY A 401 36.79 -25.80 -1.23
N ARG A 402 36.94 -26.29 -2.48
CA ARG A 402 35.88 -27.03 -3.17
C ARG A 402 35.76 -28.44 -2.62
N ALA A 403 34.54 -28.97 -2.59
CA ALA A 403 34.27 -30.37 -2.32
C ALA A 403 33.30 -30.91 -3.36
N GLU A 404 33.61 -32.09 -3.90
CA GLU A 404 32.88 -32.71 -5.02
C GLU A 404 31.46 -33.18 -4.63
N ASP A 405 31.18 -33.32 -3.32
CA ASP A 405 29.91 -33.80 -2.79
C ASP A 405 28.92 -32.68 -2.41
N LEU A 406 29.19 -31.44 -2.83
CA LEU A 406 28.38 -30.27 -2.50
C LEU A 406 27.65 -29.77 -3.74
N ASP A 407 26.40 -29.32 -3.53
CA ASP A 407 25.68 -28.50 -4.51
C ASP A 407 26.45 -27.18 -4.64
N GLY A 408 27.31 -27.08 -5.65
CA GLY A 408 28.20 -25.95 -5.88
C GLY A 408 27.71 -25.05 -7.00
N ASP A 409 27.79 -23.73 -6.82
CA ASP A 409 27.57 -22.76 -7.90
C ASP A 409 28.67 -21.70 -7.94
N THR A 410 29.02 -21.27 -9.16
CA THR A 410 29.94 -20.15 -9.39
C THR A 410 29.13 -18.97 -9.91
N GLU A 411 28.85 -18.00 -9.04
CA GLU A 411 28.16 -16.78 -9.44
C GLU A 411 29.13 -15.62 -9.73
N GLY A 412 28.62 -14.60 -10.42
CA GLY A 412 29.39 -13.46 -10.91
C GLY A 412 30.25 -12.81 -9.83
N GLY A 413 31.56 -12.70 -10.10
CA GLY A 413 32.56 -12.19 -9.16
C GLY A 413 33.63 -13.21 -8.75
N GLY A 414 33.62 -14.43 -9.31
CA GLY A 414 34.69 -15.42 -9.12
C GLY A 414 34.66 -16.11 -7.76
N LEU A 415 33.50 -16.15 -7.11
CA LEU A 415 33.25 -16.90 -5.89
C LEU A 415 32.46 -18.18 -6.22
N TRP A 416 33.04 -19.32 -5.89
CA TRP A 416 32.35 -20.59 -5.80
C TRP A 416 31.83 -20.79 -4.37
N ILE A 417 30.57 -21.22 -4.24
CA ILE A 417 29.95 -21.59 -2.97
C ILE A 417 29.38 -23.00 -3.10
N GLY A 418 29.66 -23.86 -2.12
CA GLY A 418 29.03 -25.16 -1.96
C GLY A 418 28.39 -25.29 -0.59
N LEU A 419 27.21 -25.93 -0.50
CA LEU A 419 26.56 -26.18 0.78
C LEU A 419 26.03 -27.62 0.90
N LYS A 420 25.89 -28.08 2.14
CA LYS A 420 25.27 -29.36 2.49
C LYS A 420 24.50 -29.22 3.80
N ARG A 421 23.34 -29.88 3.90
CA ARG A 421 22.57 -29.94 5.14
C ARG A 421 23.43 -30.56 6.26
N ALA A 422 23.47 -29.90 7.41
CA ALA A 422 24.38 -30.21 8.51
C ALA A 422 24.01 -31.47 9.29
#